data_AF-A0A318D112-F1
#
_entry.id   AF-A0A318D112-F1
#
_cell.length_a   1.000
_cell.length_b   1.000
_cell.length_c   1.000
_cell.angle_alpha   90.00
_cell.angle_beta   90.00
_cell.angle_gamma   90.00
#
_symmetry.space_group_name_H-M   'P 1'
#
loop_
_entity.id
_entity.type
_entity.pdbx_description
1 polymer ?
#
loop_
_entity_poly.entity_id
_entity_poly.type
_entity_poly.pdbx_seq_one_letter_code
_entity_poly.pdbx_strand_id
1 'polypeptide(L)'
;MDEMNASMGGQRACVKESNFNVTSYDGFSYKTGGLCNDWQGQIKNYTTYTIRCANRINGTEANTIFAKPRETTELEHIGPMSGSLNYKCVKWSKSVEVWRDYPEHSYQILVKVDSAKKFISVKNLSSSQRKCFIKDENDRVLTQSVIGQGQILRWVKAPSGDFFTNCLYV
;
A
#
# COMPACT_ATOMS: atom_id res chain seq x y z
N MET A 1 -22.86 51.62 32.83
CA MET A 1 -23.33 50.28 32.44
C MET A 1 -22.32 49.78 31.44
N ASP A 2 -21.29 49.10 31.93
CA ASP A 2 -20.26 48.50 31.09
C ASP A 2 -20.70 47.08 30.76
N GLU A 3 -21.18 46.87 29.54
CA GLU A 3 -21.41 45.54 29.02
C GLU A 3 -20.07 44.88 28.74
N MET A 4 -19.76 43.89 29.59
CA MET A 4 -18.63 43.00 29.47
C MET A 4 -18.64 42.27 28.12
N ASN A 5 -17.60 42.53 27.32
CA ASN A 5 -17.09 41.61 26.31
C ASN A 5 -16.62 40.31 26.99
N ALA A 6 -17.47 39.30 27.03
CA ALA A 6 -17.08 37.95 27.46
C ALA A 6 -17.80 36.87 26.63
N SER A 7 -17.62 36.91 25.32
CA SER A 7 -18.05 35.86 24.39
C SER A 7 -16.97 35.57 23.36
N MET A 8 -15.76 35.26 23.84
CA MET A 8 -14.69 34.69 23.02
C MET A 8 -14.49 33.24 23.45
N GLY A 9 -15.30 32.34 22.88
CA GLY A 9 -15.00 30.91 22.91
C GLY A 9 -13.59 30.70 22.35
N GLY A 10 -12.68 30.24 23.21
CA GLY A 10 -11.24 30.27 22.98
C GLY A 10 -10.83 29.62 21.66
N GLN A 11 -10.46 30.44 20.69
CA GLN A 11 -9.59 29.99 19.60
C GLN A 11 -8.30 29.48 20.25
N ARG A 12 -7.94 28.22 19.98
CA ARG A 12 -6.64 27.67 20.42
C ARG A 12 -5.55 28.58 19.86
N ALA A 13 -4.83 29.28 20.74
CA ALA A 13 -3.67 30.05 20.33
C ALA A 13 -2.66 29.09 19.66
N CYS A 14 -2.07 29.51 18.53
CA CYS A 14 -0.95 28.81 17.93
C CYS A 14 0.26 28.93 18.88
N VAL A 15 0.72 27.83 19.47
CA VAL A 15 1.84 27.84 20.43
C VAL A 15 3.01 26.99 19.94
N LYS A 16 2.76 25.99 19.10
CA LYS A 16 3.76 25.04 18.62
C LYS A 16 3.77 24.96 17.10
N GLU A 17 4.99 24.97 16.55
CA GLU A 17 5.28 24.73 15.15
C GLU A 17 6.54 23.88 15.03
N SER A 18 6.70 23.19 13.90
CA SER A 18 7.90 22.42 13.59
C SER A 18 8.16 22.51 12.10
N ASN A 19 9.43 22.75 11.74
CA ASN A 19 9.87 22.73 10.34
C ASN A 19 9.48 21.42 9.66
N PHE A 20 9.15 21.53 8.37
CA PHE A 20 8.86 20.37 7.56
C PHE A 20 10.14 19.64 7.16
N ASN A 21 10.18 18.35 7.44
CA ASN A 21 11.23 17.44 6.99
C ASN A 21 10.66 16.48 5.96
N VAL A 22 11.51 16.04 5.01
CA VAL A 22 11.13 15.09 3.95
C VAL A 22 11.98 13.84 4.09
N THR A 23 11.32 12.69 4.21
CA THR A 23 11.96 11.38 4.13
C THR A 23 11.67 10.76 2.76
N SER A 24 12.72 10.46 2.01
CA SER A 24 12.64 9.88 0.66
C SER A 24 12.77 8.36 0.72
N TYR A 25 11.94 7.68 -0.07
CA TYR A 25 11.94 6.24 -0.27
C TYR A 25 12.05 5.93 -1.77
N ASP A 26 12.20 4.66 -2.11
CA ASP A 26 12.14 4.20 -3.50
C ASP A 26 10.76 4.51 -4.14
N GLY A 27 10.74 5.57 -4.96
CA GLY A 27 9.59 5.99 -5.76
C GLY A 27 8.51 6.79 -5.02
N PHE A 28 8.70 7.16 -3.76
CA PHE A 28 7.80 8.08 -3.05
C PHE A 28 8.53 8.83 -1.93
N SER A 29 7.94 9.92 -1.44
CA SER A 29 8.47 10.67 -0.28
C SER A 29 7.36 10.99 0.71
N TYR A 30 7.72 11.11 1.98
CA TYR A 30 6.82 11.54 3.04
C TYR A 30 7.35 12.81 3.70
N LYS A 31 6.60 13.91 3.57
CA LYS A 31 6.87 15.20 4.18
C LYS A 31 6.07 15.33 5.46
N THR A 32 6.69 15.66 6.58
CA THR A 32 6.03 15.86 7.88
C THR A 32 6.51 17.13 8.56
N GLY A 33 5.63 17.83 9.26
CA GLY A 33 5.94 19.05 10.00
C GLY A 33 4.81 19.40 10.94
N GLY A 34 4.98 20.47 11.71
CA GLY A 34 4.00 20.93 12.69
C GLY A 34 3.52 22.33 12.37
N LEU A 35 2.21 22.54 12.31
CA LEU A 35 1.60 23.86 12.11
C LEU A 35 0.47 24.03 13.12
N CYS A 36 0.46 25.15 13.84
CA CYS A 36 -0.60 25.51 14.78
C CYS A 36 -1.01 24.39 15.74
N ASN A 37 -0.04 23.86 16.48
CA ASN A 37 -0.20 22.78 17.46
C ASN A 37 -0.56 21.41 16.89
N ASP A 38 -0.56 21.22 15.58
CA ASP A 38 -0.90 19.95 14.94
C ASP A 38 0.25 19.43 14.07
N TRP A 39 0.51 18.12 14.20
CA TRP A 39 1.35 17.39 13.26
C TRP A 39 0.59 17.20 11.95
N GLN A 40 1.30 17.42 10.85
CA GLN A 40 0.79 17.29 9.50
C GLN A 40 1.72 16.45 8.62
N GLY A 41 1.17 15.80 7.61
CA GLY A 41 1.91 14.94 6.70
C GLY A 41 1.41 15.03 5.27
N GLN A 42 2.29 14.80 4.32
CA GLN A 42 1.97 14.73 2.90
C GLN A 42 2.80 13.63 2.23
N ILE A 43 2.15 12.78 1.45
CA ILE A 43 2.83 11.77 0.64
C ILE A 43 2.88 12.24 -0.81
N LYS A 44 4.06 12.21 -1.42
CA LYS A 44 4.24 12.29 -2.88
C LYS A 44 4.56 10.90 -3.39
N ASN A 45 3.64 10.28 -4.11
CA ASN A 45 3.79 8.91 -4.58
C ASN A 45 4.00 8.87 -6.10
N TYR A 46 5.16 8.42 -6.54
CA TYR A 46 5.48 8.19 -7.95
C TYR A 46 5.43 6.71 -8.32
N THR A 47 4.92 5.86 -7.45
CA THR A 47 4.82 4.42 -7.71
C THR A 47 3.46 4.03 -8.26
N THR A 48 3.35 2.77 -8.71
CA THR A 48 2.06 2.13 -9.04
C THR A 48 1.39 1.47 -7.83
N TYR A 49 1.96 1.64 -6.63
CA TYR A 49 1.40 1.12 -5.38
C TYR A 49 0.61 2.22 -4.67
N THR A 50 -0.39 1.84 -3.89
CA THR A 50 -0.88 2.66 -2.79
C THR A 50 0.19 2.68 -1.70
N ILE A 51 0.55 3.85 -1.21
CA ILE A 51 1.45 4.02 -0.08
C ILE A 51 0.64 4.23 1.19
N ARG A 52 1.08 3.62 2.29
CA ARG A 52 0.52 3.83 3.63
C ARG A 52 1.63 4.32 4.55
N CYS A 53 1.45 5.47 5.18
CA CYS A 53 2.29 5.98 6.26
C CYS A 53 1.51 5.93 7.58
N ALA A 54 1.87 4.98 8.44
CA ALA A 54 1.29 4.85 9.77
C ALA A 54 2.08 5.74 10.75
N ASN A 55 1.37 6.66 11.41
CA ASN A 55 1.96 7.65 12.30
C ASN A 55 1.74 7.29 13.77
N ARG A 56 2.67 7.73 14.62
CA ARG A 56 2.61 7.59 16.07
C ARG A 56 3.09 8.87 16.75
N ILE A 57 2.39 9.28 17.81
CA ILE A 57 2.77 10.45 18.63
C ILE A 57 3.07 9.93 20.04
N ASN A 58 4.32 10.06 20.50
CA ASN A 58 4.81 9.44 21.74
C ASN A 58 4.50 7.93 21.85
N GLY A 59 4.54 7.22 20.72
CA GLY A 59 4.28 5.78 20.66
C GLY A 59 2.82 5.38 20.48
N THR A 60 1.87 6.27 20.71
CA THR A 60 0.43 6.04 20.48
C THR A 60 0.08 6.22 19.01
N GLU A 61 -0.81 5.38 18.47
CA GLU A 61 -1.26 5.49 17.08
C GLU A 61 -1.93 6.84 16.81
N ALA A 62 -1.59 7.42 15.67
CA ALA A 62 -2.16 8.65 15.14
C ALA A 62 -2.70 8.39 13.73
N ASN A 63 -3.29 9.41 13.08
CA ASN A 63 -3.91 9.22 11.78
C ASN A 63 -2.91 8.67 10.76
N THR A 64 -3.34 7.62 10.05
CA THR A 64 -2.58 7.04 8.94
C THR A 64 -2.93 7.79 7.66
N ILE A 65 -1.91 8.15 6.88
CA ILE A 65 -2.10 8.78 5.56
C ILE A 65 -1.93 7.72 4.48
N PHE A 66 -2.80 7.75 3.47
CA PHE A 66 -2.73 6.90 2.29
C PHE A 66 -2.60 7.75 1.03
N ALA A 67 -1.76 7.30 0.10
CA ALA A 67 -1.68 7.88 -1.24
C ALA A 67 -1.93 6.79 -2.27
N LYS A 68 -2.91 6.99 -3.16
CA LYS A 68 -3.16 6.13 -4.32
C LYS A 68 -1.96 6.16 -5.28
N PRO A 69 -1.88 5.20 -6.22
CA PRO A 69 -0.86 5.21 -7.26
C PRO A 69 -0.76 6.56 -7.96
N ARG A 70 0.47 7.08 -8.11
CA ARG A 70 0.77 8.35 -8.78
C ARG A 70 0.12 9.60 -8.15
N GLU A 71 -0.36 9.51 -6.91
CA GLU A 71 -1.01 10.63 -6.21
C GLU A 71 0.00 11.42 -5.37
N THR A 72 -0.19 12.74 -5.32
CA THR A 72 0.32 13.56 -4.21
C THR A 72 -0.87 13.92 -3.34
N THR A 73 -0.83 13.53 -2.07
CA THR A 73 -1.91 13.88 -1.13
C THR A 73 -1.88 15.37 -0.85
N GLU A 74 -2.98 15.92 -0.36
CA GLU A 74 -2.94 17.19 0.33
C GLU A 74 -2.11 17.10 1.61
N LEU A 75 -1.89 18.24 2.25
CA LEU A 75 -1.28 18.28 3.58
C LEU A 75 -2.34 17.85 4.61
N GLU A 76 -2.24 16.61 5.10
CA GLU A 76 -3.23 16.00 5.97
C GLU A 76 -2.86 16.13 7.45
N HIS A 77 -3.89 16.24 8.29
CA HIS A 77 -3.74 16.28 9.75
C HIS A 77 -3.43 14.88 10.31
N ILE A 78 -2.30 14.77 11.03
CA ILE A 78 -1.87 13.53 11.70
C ILE A 78 -2.45 13.44 13.12
N GLY A 79 -2.38 14.53 13.88
CA GLY A 79 -2.77 14.57 15.29
C GLY A 79 -2.14 15.76 16.02
N PRO A 80 -2.49 15.99 17.30
CA PRO A 80 -1.96 17.11 18.07
C PRO A 80 -0.46 16.95 18.38
N MET A 81 0.26 18.06 18.49
CA MET A 81 1.67 18.13 18.92
C MET A 81 1.83 17.95 20.44
N SER A 82 1.28 16.87 20.98
CA SER A 82 1.45 16.44 22.37
C SER A 82 2.77 15.71 22.62
N GLY A 83 3.56 15.45 21.56
CA GLY A 83 4.78 14.67 21.64
C GLY A 83 5.55 14.56 20.34
N SER A 84 6.58 13.70 20.37
CA SER A 84 7.41 13.38 19.20
C SER A 84 6.63 12.56 18.19
N LEU A 85 6.71 12.95 16.91
CA LEU A 85 6.15 12.21 15.80
C LEU A 85 7.13 11.13 15.32
N ASN A 86 6.64 9.90 15.21
CA ASN A 86 7.32 8.78 14.57
C ASN A 86 6.40 8.19 13.48
N TYR A 87 6.96 7.60 12.45
CA TYR A 87 6.16 7.01 11.37
C TYR A 87 6.84 5.84 10.67
N LYS A 88 6.02 5.03 9.99
CA LYS A 88 6.49 3.96 9.11
C LYS A 88 5.67 3.97 7.82
N CYS A 89 6.36 4.12 6.69
CA CYS A 89 5.75 4.10 5.36
C CYS A 89 6.04 2.80 4.62
N VAL A 90 5.04 2.25 3.92
CA VAL A 90 5.17 1.02 3.13
C VAL A 90 4.37 1.08 1.83
N LYS A 91 4.82 0.32 0.82
CA LYS A 91 4.00 -0.03 -0.36
C LYS A 91 2.88 -0.97 0.11
N TRP A 92 1.67 -0.44 0.26
CA TRP A 92 0.56 -1.09 0.97
C TRP A 92 -0.30 -1.97 0.08
N SER A 93 -0.69 -1.47 -1.09
CA SER A 93 -1.49 -2.26 -2.02
C SER A 93 -1.16 -1.92 -3.46
N LYS A 94 -1.50 -2.81 -4.38
CA LYS A 94 -1.39 -2.61 -5.81
C LYS A 94 -2.41 -3.50 -6.49
N SER A 95 -3.15 -2.94 -7.44
CA SER A 95 -4.10 -3.67 -8.27
C SER A 95 -3.43 -4.81 -9.03
N VAL A 96 -4.23 -5.78 -9.47
CA VAL A 96 -3.74 -6.90 -10.27
C VAL A 96 -3.10 -6.40 -11.56
N GLU A 97 -1.90 -6.90 -11.87
CA GLU A 97 -1.24 -6.69 -13.15
C GLU A 97 -0.66 -8.00 -13.68
N VAL A 98 -0.39 -8.03 -14.99
CA VAL A 98 0.38 -9.11 -15.61
C VAL A 98 1.84 -8.92 -15.24
N TRP A 99 2.41 -9.90 -14.54
CA TRP A 99 3.82 -9.87 -14.17
C TRP A 99 4.69 -10.51 -15.26
N ARG A 100 4.25 -11.66 -15.78
CA ARG A 100 4.91 -12.36 -16.89
C ARG A 100 3.86 -12.94 -17.81
N ASP A 101 4.17 -12.92 -19.10
CA ASP A 101 3.34 -13.50 -20.14
C ASP A 101 4.05 -14.69 -20.78
N TYR A 102 3.33 -15.80 -20.95
CA TYR A 102 3.83 -17.03 -21.59
C TYR A 102 2.90 -17.37 -22.77
N PRO A 103 3.01 -16.64 -23.89
CA PRO A 103 2.10 -16.80 -25.02
C PRO A 103 2.16 -18.21 -25.63
N GLU A 104 3.36 -18.78 -25.76
CA GLU A 104 3.59 -20.13 -26.28
C GLU A 104 2.93 -21.23 -25.44
N HIS A 105 2.76 -20.98 -24.14
CA HIS A 105 2.10 -21.89 -23.20
C HIS A 105 0.66 -21.45 -22.85
N SER A 106 0.18 -20.38 -23.48
CA SER A 106 -1.17 -19.84 -23.30
C SER A 106 -1.54 -19.57 -21.83
N TYR A 107 -0.63 -18.99 -21.03
CA TYR A 107 -0.96 -18.54 -19.67
C TYR A 107 -0.17 -17.29 -19.27
N GLN A 108 -0.67 -16.57 -18.27
CA GLN A 108 -0.02 -15.41 -17.67
C GLN A 108 0.18 -15.62 -16.18
N ILE A 109 1.28 -15.06 -15.65
CA ILE A 109 1.46 -14.91 -14.21
C ILE A 109 0.95 -13.51 -13.83
N LEU A 110 0.00 -13.47 -12.90
CA LEU A 110 -0.55 -12.25 -12.35
C LEU A 110 0.05 -11.97 -10.98
N VAL A 111 0.22 -10.69 -10.66
CA VAL A 111 0.68 -10.23 -9.35
C VAL A 111 -0.24 -9.16 -8.80
N LYS A 112 -0.41 -9.13 -7.47
CA LYS A 112 -1.01 -8.01 -6.74
C LYS A 112 -0.30 -7.80 -5.42
N VAL A 113 -0.49 -6.64 -4.81
CA VAL A 113 -0.12 -6.41 -3.41
C VAL A 113 -1.36 -6.05 -2.62
N ASP A 114 -1.52 -6.70 -1.48
CA ASP A 114 -2.61 -6.46 -0.54
C ASP A 114 -2.04 -6.45 0.88
N SER A 115 -2.31 -5.38 1.61
CA SER A 115 -1.88 -5.20 3.00
C SER A 115 -0.38 -5.45 3.20
N ALA A 116 0.42 -4.84 2.32
CA ALA A 116 1.88 -4.95 2.19
C ALA A 116 2.41 -6.38 1.90
N LYS A 117 1.54 -7.32 1.52
CA LYS A 117 1.91 -8.68 1.13
C LYS A 117 1.73 -8.85 -0.37
N LYS A 118 2.74 -9.42 -1.03
CA LYS A 118 2.70 -9.77 -2.46
C LYS A 118 1.97 -11.09 -2.65
N PHE A 119 1.09 -11.16 -3.64
CA PHE A 119 0.36 -12.36 -4.03
C PHE A 119 0.55 -12.62 -5.52
N ILE A 120 0.56 -13.88 -5.89
CA ILE A 120 0.68 -14.33 -7.28
C ILE A 120 -0.47 -15.27 -7.63
N SER A 121 -0.79 -15.31 -8.92
CA SER A 121 -1.69 -16.30 -9.50
C SER A 121 -1.34 -16.57 -10.96
N VAL A 122 -1.98 -17.57 -11.55
CA VAL A 122 -1.86 -17.95 -12.96
C VAL A 122 -3.21 -17.75 -13.64
N LYS A 123 -3.23 -17.11 -14.80
CA LYS A 123 -4.41 -16.96 -15.66
C LYS A 123 -4.27 -17.86 -16.89
N ASN A 124 -5.26 -18.70 -17.14
CA ASN A 124 -5.31 -19.51 -18.36
C ASN A 124 -5.80 -18.65 -19.53
N LEU A 125 -5.00 -18.55 -20.59
CA LEU A 125 -5.36 -17.87 -21.83
C LEU A 125 -5.75 -18.84 -22.95
N SER A 126 -5.57 -20.15 -22.75
CA SER A 126 -5.96 -21.15 -23.72
C SER A 126 -7.47 -21.19 -23.92
N SER A 127 -7.91 -21.54 -25.12
CA SER A 127 -9.32 -21.78 -25.45
C SER A 127 -9.91 -23.02 -24.78
N SER A 128 -9.09 -23.81 -24.08
CA SER A 128 -9.48 -25.05 -23.39
C SER A 128 -9.16 -24.98 -21.89
N GLN A 129 -9.77 -25.88 -21.11
CA GLN A 129 -9.43 -26.04 -19.70
C GLN A 129 -7.99 -26.54 -19.54
N ARG A 130 -7.30 -26.00 -18.53
CA ARG A 130 -5.92 -26.37 -18.21
C ARG A 130 -5.79 -26.72 -16.75
N LYS A 131 -5.00 -27.74 -16.44
CA LYS A 131 -4.53 -28.00 -15.08
C LYS A 131 -3.34 -27.10 -14.79
N CYS A 132 -3.57 -26.06 -13.99
CA CYS A 132 -2.55 -25.09 -13.63
C CYS A 132 -2.10 -25.27 -12.17
N PHE A 133 -0.83 -24.98 -11.90
CA PHE A 133 -0.27 -25.05 -10.56
C PHE A 133 0.75 -23.94 -10.29
N ILE A 134 1.00 -23.71 -9.00
CA ILE A 134 2.12 -22.92 -8.49
C ILE A 134 2.82 -23.78 -7.43
N LYS A 135 4.15 -23.91 -7.54
CA LYS A 135 5.02 -24.58 -6.57
C LYS A 135 6.06 -23.62 -6.03
N ASP A 136 6.52 -23.82 -4.79
CA ASP A 136 7.70 -23.13 -4.28
C ASP A 136 9.00 -23.76 -4.80
N GLU A 137 10.14 -23.18 -4.42
CA GLU A 137 11.49 -23.63 -4.80
C GLU A 137 11.81 -25.08 -4.40
N ASN A 138 11.07 -25.65 -3.44
CA ASN A 138 11.23 -27.04 -2.98
C ASN A 138 10.21 -27.98 -3.63
N ASP A 139 9.65 -27.60 -4.78
CA ASP A 139 8.65 -28.36 -5.54
C ASP A 139 7.31 -28.61 -4.81
N ARG A 140 7.10 -28.00 -3.64
CA ARG A 140 5.85 -28.15 -2.90
C ARG A 140 4.75 -27.35 -3.57
N VAL A 141 3.64 -28.01 -3.86
CA VAL A 141 2.46 -27.39 -4.49
C VAL A 141 1.80 -26.42 -3.50
N LEU A 142 1.81 -25.14 -3.85
CA LEU A 142 1.12 -24.08 -3.08
C LEU A 142 -0.36 -23.99 -3.48
N THR A 143 -0.66 -24.22 -4.74
CA THR A 143 -2.02 -24.27 -5.28
C THR A 143 -2.05 -25.00 -6.61
N GLN A 144 -3.13 -25.72 -6.88
CA GLN A 144 -3.36 -26.43 -8.14
C GLN A 144 -4.87 -26.56 -8.39
N SER A 145 -5.30 -26.36 -9.62
CA SER A 145 -6.68 -26.62 -10.05
C SER A 145 -6.76 -26.76 -11.57
N VAL A 146 -7.83 -27.37 -12.05
CA VAL A 146 -8.27 -27.19 -13.43
C VAL A 146 -9.02 -25.84 -13.52
N ILE A 147 -8.66 -25.00 -14.49
CA ILE A 147 -9.27 -23.69 -14.72
C ILE A 147 -9.57 -23.49 -16.22
N GLY A 148 -10.71 -22.89 -16.53
CA GLY A 148 -11.17 -22.62 -17.89
C GLY A 148 -10.54 -21.38 -18.54
N GLN A 149 -10.93 -21.09 -19.78
CA GLN A 149 -10.46 -19.93 -20.53
C GLN A 149 -10.70 -18.62 -19.76
N GLY A 150 -9.67 -17.80 -19.64
CA GLY A 150 -9.71 -16.50 -18.97
C GLY A 150 -9.80 -16.59 -17.44
N GLN A 151 -9.99 -17.77 -16.86
CA GLN A 151 -10.07 -17.95 -15.42
C GLN A 151 -8.68 -17.85 -14.77
N ILE A 152 -8.68 -17.46 -13.50
CA ILE A 152 -7.49 -17.25 -12.69
C ILE A 152 -7.46 -18.31 -11.59
N LEU A 153 -6.30 -18.92 -11.39
CA LEU A 153 -6.05 -19.84 -10.28
C LEU A 153 -6.26 -19.13 -8.94
N ARG A 154 -6.47 -19.89 -7.86
CA ARG A 154 -6.55 -19.29 -6.52
C ARG A 154 -5.26 -18.51 -6.21
N TRP A 155 -5.42 -17.28 -5.74
CA TRP A 155 -4.32 -16.44 -5.28
C TRP A 155 -3.59 -17.07 -4.09
N VAL A 156 -2.26 -17.06 -4.15
CA VAL A 156 -1.39 -17.47 -3.03
C VAL A 156 -0.43 -16.35 -2.69
N LYS A 157 0.01 -16.30 -1.42
CA LYS A 157 1.08 -15.39 -1.01
C LYS A 157 2.33 -15.74 -1.82
N ALA A 158 2.99 -14.74 -2.38
CA ALA A 158 4.23 -14.95 -3.12
C ALA A 158 5.28 -15.58 -2.19
N PRO A 159 5.93 -16.67 -2.60
CA PRO A 159 7.02 -17.26 -1.82
C PRO A 159 8.21 -16.28 -1.75
N SER A 160 9.06 -16.48 -0.74
CA SER A 160 10.22 -15.61 -0.50
C SER A 160 11.36 -15.86 -1.50
N GLY A 161 11.43 -17.06 -2.08
CA GLY A 161 12.39 -17.45 -3.10
C GLY A 161 11.75 -17.66 -4.47
N ASP A 162 12.40 -18.46 -5.30
CA ASP A 162 11.90 -18.82 -6.61
C ASP A 162 10.63 -19.68 -6.51
N PHE A 163 9.89 -19.73 -7.62
CA PHE A 163 8.67 -20.51 -7.72
C PHE A 163 8.48 -20.99 -9.16
N PHE A 164 7.77 -22.10 -9.29
CA PHE A 164 7.52 -22.73 -10.58
C PHE A 164 6.03 -22.72 -10.88
N THR A 165 5.67 -22.45 -12.14
CA THR A 165 4.29 -22.44 -12.60
C THR A 165 4.17 -23.13 -13.94
N ASN A 166 3.05 -23.81 -14.17
CA ASN A 166 2.70 -24.30 -15.49
C ASN A 166 1.19 -24.49 -15.62
N CYS A 167 0.71 -24.57 -16.87
CA CYS A 167 -0.65 -24.93 -17.24
C CYS A 167 -0.61 -26.04 -18.29
N LEU A 168 -1.01 -27.25 -17.89
CA LEU A 168 -0.97 -28.44 -18.74
C LEU A 168 -2.36 -28.70 -19.35
N TYR A 169 -2.39 -29.26 -20.56
CA TYR A 169 -3.64 -29.81 -21.12
C TYR A 169 -4.19 -30.87 -20.17
N VAL A 170 -5.51 -30.88 -20.01
CA VAL A 170 -6.25 -31.93 -19.30
C VAL A 170 -6.65 -33.01 -20.29
#